data_AF-A0AAN8MI17-F1
#
_entry.id   AF-A0AAN8MI17-F1
#
_cell.length_a   1.000
_cell.length_b   1.000
_cell.length_c   1.000
_cell.angle_alpha   90.00
_cell.angle_beta   90.00
_cell.angle_gamma   90.00
#
_symmetry.space_group_name_H-M   'P 1'
#
loop_
_entity.id
_entity.type
_entity.pdbx_description
1 polymer ?
#
loop_
_entity_poly.entity_id
_entity_poly.type
_entity_poly.pdbx_seq_one_letter_code
_entity_poly.pdbx_strand_id
1 'polypeptide(L)'
;MWRDYHNECSLNAHLHSLMCCADERDRVQKKTFMKWVNKHLIKVRKHITDLYEDLRDGHNLISLLEVLSGVTLVRHTNSPRHKPSHLDNHHAPVYCATA
;
A
#
# COMPACT_ATOMS: atom_id res chain seq x y z
N MET A 1 15.16 0.97 -52.77
CA MET A 1 14.95 2.37 -52.37
C MET A 1 13.50 2.66 -51.99
N TRP A 2 12.47 2.53 -52.84
CA TRP A 2 11.08 2.77 -52.40
C TRP A 2 10.39 1.59 -51.70
N ARG A 3 10.88 0.36 -51.88
CA ARG A 3 10.35 -0.83 -51.18
C ARG A 3 10.61 -0.81 -49.68
N ASP A 4 11.71 -0.18 -49.28
CA ASP A 4 12.17 -0.12 -47.89
C ASP A 4 11.32 0.87 -47.07
N TYR A 5 10.96 2.02 -47.66
CA TYR A 5 10.15 3.06 -47.02
C TYR A 5 8.68 2.64 -46.80
N HIS A 6 8.09 1.91 -47.74
CA HIS A 6 6.73 1.36 -47.58
C HIS A 6 6.68 0.33 -46.42
N ASN A 7 7.76 -0.42 -46.23
CA ASN A 7 7.88 -1.41 -45.16
C ASN A 7 8.09 -0.73 -43.79
N GLU A 8 8.90 0.34 -43.74
CA GLU A 8 9.07 1.16 -42.52
C GLU A 8 7.78 1.87 -42.11
N CYS A 9 7.01 2.45 -43.04
CA CYS A 9 5.71 3.05 -42.72
C CYS A 9 4.73 2.03 -42.15
N SER A 10 4.70 0.81 -42.71
CA SER A 10 3.84 -0.27 -42.22
C SER A 10 4.25 -0.74 -40.83
N LEU A 11 5.55 -0.87 -40.56
CA LEU A 11 6.06 -1.26 -39.24
C LEU A 11 5.80 -0.16 -38.20
N ASN A 12 6.01 1.10 -38.54
CA ASN A 12 5.74 2.25 -37.66
C ASN A 12 4.25 2.37 -37.32
N ALA A 13 3.35 2.15 -38.28
CA ALA A 13 1.91 2.12 -38.03
C ALA A 13 1.53 0.97 -37.08
N HIS A 14 2.16 -0.20 -37.25
CA HIS A 14 1.93 -1.34 -36.37
C HIS A 14 2.43 -1.10 -34.94
N LEU A 15 3.64 -0.54 -34.79
CA LEU A 15 4.21 -0.17 -33.50
C LEU A 15 3.37 0.89 -32.79
N HIS A 16 2.92 1.92 -33.50
CA HIS A 16 2.02 2.94 -32.96
C HIS A 16 0.69 2.34 -32.49
N SER A 17 0.10 1.46 -33.29
CA SER A 17 -1.12 0.74 -32.89
C SER A 17 -0.91 -0.11 -31.65
N LEU A 18 0.22 -0.82 -31.54
CA LEU A 18 0.54 -1.65 -30.38
C LEU A 18 0.75 -0.79 -29.12
N MET A 19 1.45 0.34 -29.25
CA MET A 19 1.65 1.30 -28.17
C MET A 19 0.33 1.89 -27.68
N CYS A 20 -0.54 2.37 -28.57
CA CYS A 20 -1.86 2.89 -28.18
C CYS A 20 -2.71 1.85 -27.44
N CYS A 21 -2.68 0.59 -27.89
CA CYS A 21 -3.39 -0.49 -27.20
C CYS A 21 -2.80 -0.78 -25.81
N ALA A 22 -1.49 -0.67 -25.63
CA ALA A 22 -0.88 -0.78 -24.31
C ALA A 22 -1.29 0.39 -23.40
N ASP A 23 -1.19 1.63 -23.89
CA ASP A 23 -1.56 2.82 -23.14
C ASP A 23 -3.03 2.82 -22.72
N GLU A 24 -3.93 2.42 -23.61
CA GLU A 24 -5.36 2.35 -23.27
C GLU A 24 -5.64 1.24 -22.25
N ARG A 25 -4.98 0.08 -22.37
CA ARG A 25 -5.09 -0.98 -21.35
C ARG A 25 -4.62 -0.49 -19.99
N ASP A 26 -3.48 0.20 -19.93
CA ASP A 26 -2.92 0.74 -18.68
C ASP A 26 -3.86 1.80 -18.07
N ARG A 27 -4.42 2.67 -18.91
CA ARG A 27 -5.39 3.69 -18.48
C ARG A 27 -6.68 3.07 -17.94
N VAL A 28 -7.21 2.05 -18.63
CA VAL A 28 -8.41 1.31 -18.19
C VAL A 28 -8.12 0.55 -16.90
N GLN A 29 -6.96 -0.10 -16.78
CA GLN A 29 -6.55 -0.81 -15.58
C GLN A 29 -6.42 0.14 -14.38
N LYS A 30 -5.71 1.28 -14.53
CA LYS A 30 -5.58 2.29 -13.47
C LYS A 30 -6.94 2.80 -13.03
N LYS A 31 -7.83 3.15 -13.97
CA LYS A 31 -9.18 3.65 -13.67
C LYS A 31 -10.05 2.59 -12.97
N THR A 32 -9.97 1.35 -13.43
CA THR A 32 -10.75 0.24 -12.86
C THR A 32 -10.32 -0.05 -11.44
N PHE A 33 -9.01 -0.14 -11.21
CA PHE A 33 -8.46 -0.39 -9.88
C PHE A 33 -8.77 0.76 -8.93
N MET A 34 -8.58 2.01 -9.36
CA MET A 34 -8.93 3.18 -8.55
C MET A 34 -10.42 3.22 -8.16
N LYS A 35 -11.33 2.91 -9.09
CA LYS A 35 -12.76 2.78 -8.77
C LYS A 35 -13.02 1.66 -7.75
N TRP A 36 -12.36 0.52 -7.92
CA TRP A 36 -12.50 -0.62 -7.02
C TRP A 36 -12.00 -0.29 -5.61
N VAL A 37 -10.85 0.37 -5.48
CA VAL A 37 -10.31 0.84 -4.20
C VAL A 37 -11.28 1.82 -3.54
N ASN A 38 -11.76 2.84 -4.27
CA ASN A 38 -12.71 3.82 -3.75
C ASN A 38 -14.04 3.20 -3.30
N LYS A 39 -14.53 2.16 -4.01
CA LYS A 39 -15.72 1.40 -3.60
C LYS A 39 -15.57 0.73 -2.23
N HIS A 40 -14.35 0.35 -1.84
CA HIS A 40 -14.09 -0.24 -0.53
C HIS A 40 -13.78 0.81 0.53
N LEU A 41 -12.97 1.82 0.18
CA LEU A 41 -12.56 2.88 1.11
C LEU A 41 -13.72 3.78 1.56
N ILE A 42 -14.78 3.91 0.76
CA ILE A 42 -15.97 4.66 1.17
C ILE A 42 -16.61 4.10 2.46
N LYS A 43 -16.49 2.78 2.70
CA LYS A 43 -17.00 2.13 3.92
C LYS A 43 -16.31 2.64 5.19
N VAL A 44 -15.09 3.14 5.06
CA VAL A 44 -14.30 3.74 6.15
C VAL A 44 -14.13 5.25 5.96
N ARG A 45 -15.00 5.88 5.14
CA ARG A 45 -15.01 7.32 4.83
C ARG A 45 -13.70 7.86 4.27
N LYS A 46 -12.99 7.03 3.49
CA LYS A 46 -11.76 7.39 2.78
C LYS A 46 -11.99 7.42 1.27
N HIS A 47 -11.18 8.19 0.56
CA HIS A 47 -11.20 8.30 -0.90
C HIS A 47 -9.80 8.61 -1.40
N ILE A 48 -9.42 8.02 -2.53
CA ILE A 48 -8.15 8.27 -3.23
C ILE A 48 -8.39 8.92 -4.59
N THR A 49 -7.49 9.81 -4.97
CA THR A 49 -7.50 10.59 -6.21
C THR A 49 -6.33 10.24 -7.14
N ASP A 50 -5.17 9.91 -6.59
CA ASP A 50 -4.07 9.31 -7.33
C ASP A 50 -3.62 8.02 -6.67
N LEU A 51 -3.64 6.94 -7.47
CA LEU A 51 -3.36 5.60 -6.98
C LEU A 51 -1.94 5.45 -6.40
N TYR A 52 -0.95 6.08 -7.02
CA TYR A 52 0.45 5.89 -6.65
C TYR A 52 0.83 6.73 -5.45
N GLU A 53 0.35 7.98 -5.39
CA GLU A 53 0.62 8.86 -4.26
C GLU A 53 -0.19 8.45 -3.02
N ASP A 54 -1.48 8.19 -3.17
CA ASP A 54 -2.37 7.96 -2.02
C ASP A 54 -2.23 6.57 -1.39
N LEU A 55 -1.58 5.62 -2.06
CA LEU A 55 -1.26 4.30 -1.49
C LEU A 55 0.19 4.19 -1.00
N ARG A 56 1.04 5.19 -1.25
CA ARG A 56 2.49 5.14 -1.00
C ARG A 56 2.83 5.03 0.49
N ASP A 57 2.08 5.73 1.32
CA ASP A 57 2.25 5.77 2.78
C ASP A 57 1.76 4.48 3.48
N GLY A 58 1.02 3.63 2.75
CA GLY A 58 0.43 2.39 3.24
C GLY A 58 -0.82 2.57 4.10
N HIS A 59 -1.22 3.78 4.50
CA HIS A 59 -2.37 3.98 5.39
C HIS A 59 -3.70 3.62 4.72
N ASN A 60 -3.84 3.96 3.44
CA ASN A 60 -5.02 3.59 2.66
C ASN A 60 -4.99 2.12 2.24
N LEU A 61 -3.80 1.55 2.05
CA LEU A 61 -3.64 0.12 1.79
C LEU A 61 -4.05 -0.72 3.01
N ILE A 62 -3.64 -0.35 4.22
CA ILE A 62 -4.06 -1.03 5.45
C ILE A 62 -5.59 -0.97 5.59
N SER A 63 -6.20 0.20 5.42
CA SER A 63 -7.66 0.32 5.52
C SER A 63 -8.41 -0.46 4.44
N LEU A 64 -7.86 -0.57 3.24
CA LEU A 64 -8.41 -1.43 2.19
C LEU A 64 -8.35 -2.90 2.61
N LEU A 65 -7.22 -3.36 3.16
CA LEU A 65 -7.05 -4.74 3.66
C LEU A 65 -7.98 -5.06 4.83
N GLU A 66 -8.22 -4.11 5.75
CA GLU A 66 -9.19 -4.26 6.84
C GLU A 66 -10.61 -4.46 6.30
N VAL A 67 -11.02 -3.64 5.32
CA VAL A 67 -12.34 -3.75 4.70
C VAL A 67 -12.52 -5.05 3.92
N LEU A 68 -11.46 -5.53 3.27
CA LEU A 68 -11.49 -6.76 2.47
C LEU A 68 -11.49 -8.02 3.35
N SER A 69 -10.71 -8.01 4.44
CA SER A 69 -10.60 -9.15 5.36
C SER A 69 -11.74 -9.19 6.38
N GLY A 70 -12.40 -8.06 6.64
CA GLY A 70 -13.38 -7.92 7.71
C GLY A 70 -12.75 -7.93 9.12
N VAL A 71 -11.42 -7.83 9.22
CA VAL A 71 -10.66 -7.84 10.47
C VAL A 71 -9.90 -6.52 10.63
N THR A 72 -9.89 -5.97 11.84
CA THR A 72 -9.09 -4.78 12.16
C THR A 72 -7.61 -5.14 12.22
N LEU A 73 -6.78 -4.47 11.41
CA LEU A 73 -5.35 -4.72 11.36
C LEU A 73 -4.66 -3.79 12.37
N VAL A 74 -3.88 -4.38 13.28
CA VAL A 74 -3.11 -3.60 14.25
C VAL A 74 -2.07 -2.78 13.48
N ARG A 75 -2.17 -1.46 13.57
CA ARG A 75 -1.15 -0.56 13.03
C ARG A 75 0.12 -0.74 13.85
N HIS A 76 1.12 -1.40 13.29
CA HIS A 76 2.46 -1.41 13.87
C HIS A 76 3.05 0.01 13.74
N THR A 77 2.71 0.89 14.68
CA THR A 77 3.51 2.08 14.92
C THR A 77 4.82 1.58 15.51
N ASN A 78 5.96 2.00 14.96
CA ASN A 78 7.28 1.70 15.51
C ASN A 78 7.51 2.43 16.85
N SER A 79 6.67 2.15 17.85
CA SER A 79 6.92 2.57 19.22
C SER A 79 6.40 1.48 20.17
N PRO A 80 7.24 0.48 20.48
CA PRO A 80 7.05 -0.20 21.75
C PRO A 80 7.35 0.82 22.83
N ARG A 81 6.29 1.34 23.49
CA ARG A 81 6.42 1.91 24.83
C ARG A 81 6.89 0.77 25.74
N HIS A 82 8.20 0.57 25.81
CA HIS A 82 8.81 -0.18 26.88
C HIS A 82 8.48 0.58 28.17
N LYS A 83 7.45 0.12 28.88
CA LYS A 83 7.34 0.40 30.31
C LYS A 83 8.49 -0.38 30.94
N PRO A 84 9.47 0.26 31.59
CA PRO A 84 10.37 -0.49 32.46
C PRO A 84 9.48 -1.06 33.56
N SER A 85 9.30 -2.38 33.57
CA SER A 85 8.81 -3.08 34.75
C SER A 85 9.79 -2.77 35.86
N HIS A 86 9.35 -1.98 36.83
CA HIS A 86 10.05 -1.75 38.09
C HIS A 86 10.37 -3.13 38.68
N LEU A 87 11.62 -3.54 38.58
CA LEU A 87 12.15 -4.68 39.32
C LEU A 87 12.20 -4.23 40.77
N ASP A 88 11.13 -4.49 41.52
CA ASP A 88 11.20 -4.50 42.97
C ASP A 88 12.12 -5.65 43.35
N ASN A 89 13.42 -5.34 43.48
CA ASN A 89 14.42 -6.20 44.09
C ASN A 89 14.09 -6.33 45.58
N HIS A 90 13.08 -7.12 45.90
CA HIS A 90 12.89 -7.70 47.22
C HIS A 90 13.96 -8.77 47.45
N HIS A 91 15.20 -8.33 47.70
CA HIS A 91 16.30 -9.01 48.38
C HIS A 91 17.53 -8.09 48.23
N ALA A 92 18.23 -7.62 49.25
CA ALA A 92 18.36 -7.99 50.67
C ALA A 92 19.14 -6.83 51.37
N PRO A 93 19.85 -7.02 52.50
CA PRO A 93 19.50 -7.55 53.83
C PRO A 93 19.78 -6.51 54.93
N VAL A 94 19.04 -6.48 56.03
CA VAL A 94 19.55 -5.88 57.28
C VAL A 94 19.18 -6.79 58.44
N TYR A 95 20.21 -7.45 58.98
CA TYR A 95 20.20 -8.07 60.29
C TYR A 95 19.59 -7.13 61.34
N CYS A 96 18.50 -7.51 61.99
CA CYS A 96 18.27 -7.25 63.41
C CYS A 96 17.05 -8.06 63.91
N ALA A 97 17.15 -8.56 65.14
CA ALA A 97 16.12 -9.22 65.96
C ALA A 97 15.92 -10.73 65.75
N THR A 98 16.87 -11.52 66.26
CA THR A 98 16.51 -12.65 67.14
C THR A 98 16.81 -12.27 68.58
N ALA A 99 15.97 -12.79 69.46
CA ALA A 99 15.85 -12.57 70.90
C ALA A 99 17.14 -12.81 71.71
#